data_AF-A0A5K3ETD3-F1
#
_entry.id   AF-A0A5K3ETD3-F1
#
_cell.length_a   1.000
_cell.length_b   1.000
_cell.length_c   1.000
_cell.angle_alpha   90.00
_cell.angle_beta   90.00
_cell.angle_gamma   90.00
#
_symmetry.space_group_name_H-M   'P 1'
#
loop_
_entity.id
_entity.type
_entity.pdbx_description
1 polymer ?
#
loop_
_entity_poly.entity_id
_entity_poly.type
_entity_poly.pdbx_seq_one_letter_code
_entity_poly.pdbx_strand_id
1 'polypeptide(L)'
;MTHTQPINSVQVIGSQNAHNAITLSSDGTMCSWSLDNLGAPRERIRVCETPSTPTGMFDLFPTCMDFFAGDQNNFVVGTEVGHIYTDQRHSSRTVPLEGRSIRRPQPFSGHSTMVSGIATHPSPSAISFSHIFLSSSLDWTVRLWSVRDNTPLHTFDDYSECVYGVDWSPLHPALFAAVDGTGRIDVWNLIDDIEVPTARCRTQFTSAMNKVKWDTTGSFLAAGDDEGHVHVCAVAEPLASPGPEDAARLAHVLAGLKATSSSANQTVFP
;
A
#
# COMPACT_ATOMS: atom_id res chain seq x y z
N MET A 1 10.39 26.26 -6.19
CA MET A 1 10.36 26.15 -4.72
C MET A 1 10.05 24.68 -4.42
N THR A 2 10.93 24.01 -3.68
CA THR A 2 10.89 22.57 -3.41
C THR A 2 10.00 22.26 -2.21
N HIS A 3 10.03 21.02 -1.71
CA HIS A 3 9.40 20.65 -0.45
C HIS A 3 9.89 21.53 0.71
N THR A 4 8.97 21.88 1.59
CA THR A 4 9.21 22.67 2.81
C THR A 4 9.00 21.87 4.09
N GLN A 5 8.56 20.62 3.96
CA GLN A 5 8.32 19.68 5.06
C GLN A 5 9.03 18.34 4.75
N PRO A 6 9.17 17.43 5.74
CA PRO A 6 9.81 16.13 5.55
C PRO A 6 9.14 15.30 4.44
N ILE A 7 9.98 14.60 3.67
CA ILE A 7 9.55 13.69 2.61
C ILE A 7 9.38 12.31 3.22
N ASN A 8 8.16 11.77 3.18
CA ASN A 8 7.84 10.49 3.81
C ASN A 8 7.84 9.33 2.81
N SER A 9 7.64 9.62 1.51
CA SER A 9 7.69 8.60 0.47
C SER A 9 8.37 9.12 -0.80
N VAL A 10 9.14 8.25 -1.44
CA VAL A 10 9.78 8.48 -2.73
C VAL A 10 9.58 7.22 -3.58
N GLN A 11 9.13 7.40 -4.82
CA GLN A 11 8.92 6.31 -5.76
C GLN A 11 9.35 6.72 -7.16
N VAL A 12 10.01 5.81 -7.86
CA VAL A 12 10.37 6.03 -9.26
C VAL A 12 9.31 5.35 -10.13
N ILE A 13 8.65 6.14 -10.98
CA ILE A 13 7.64 5.67 -11.93
C ILE A 13 8.07 6.02 -13.34
N GLY A 14 7.71 5.20 -14.32
CA GLY A 14 8.01 5.52 -15.71
C GLY A 14 7.99 4.33 -16.65
N SER A 15 8.22 4.61 -17.92
CA SER A 15 8.50 3.59 -18.93
C SER A 15 10.02 3.36 -19.01
N GLN A 16 10.45 2.34 -19.76
CA GLN A 16 11.87 1.99 -19.95
C GLN A 16 12.76 3.16 -20.41
N ASN A 17 12.16 4.19 -21.03
CA ASN A 17 12.88 5.33 -21.62
C ASN A 17 12.56 6.67 -20.95
N ALA A 18 11.66 6.71 -19.97
CA ALA A 18 11.23 7.95 -19.33
C ALA A 18 10.82 7.67 -17.88
N HIS A 19 11.79 7.83 -16.98
CA HIS A 19 11.58 7.70 -15.55
C HIS A 19 11.42 9.07 -14.89
N ASN A 20 10.45 9.15 -13.98
CA ASN A 20 10.23 10.29 -13.13
C ASN A 20 10.31 9.83 -11.68
N ALA A 21 10.99 10.60 -10.83
CA ALA A 21 10.89 10.41 -9.39
C ALA A 21 9.69 11.19 -8.87
N ILE A 22 8.86 10.54 -8.07
CA ILE A 22 7.76 11.14 -7.33
C ILE A 22 8.16 11.19 -5.88
N THR A 23 7.87 12.32 -5.25
CA THR A 23 8.18 12.56 -3.85
C THR A 23 6.95 13.12 -3.18
N LEU A 24 6.64 12.62 -1.99
CA LEU A 24 5.51 13.04 -1.20
C LEU A 24 5.98 13.60 0.14
N SER A 25 5.54 14.83 0.41
CA SER A 25 5.87 15.56 1.63
C SER A 25 4.72 15.49 2.63
N SER A 26 5.05 15.66 3.92
CA SER A 26 4.12 15.62 5.05
C SER A 26 3.01 16.68 4.98
N ASP A 27 3.17 17.70 4.14
CA ASP A 27 2.15 18.75 3.89
C ASP A 27 1.14 18.37 2.79
N GLY A 28 1.16 17.12 2.31
CA GLY A 28 0.32 16.67 1.20
C GLY A 28 0.78 17.17 -0.17
N THR A 29 1.92 17.85 -0.25
CA THR A 29 2.53 18.23 -1.53
C THR A 29 3.20 17.02 -2.17
N MET A 30 2.79 16.69 -3.39
CA MET A 30 3.46 15.76 -4.28
C MET A 30 4.25 16.53 -5.34
N CYS A 31 5.54 16.21 -5.47
CA CYS A 31 6.40 16.75 -6.53
C CYS A 31 6.86 15.64 -7.47
N SER A 32 6.78 15.89 -8.77
CA SER A 32 7.37 15.04 -9.81
C SER A 32 8.66 15.65 -10.35
N TRP A 33 9.69 14.84 -10.44
CA TRP A 33 11.03 15.21 -10.87
C TRP A 33 11.42 14.39 -12.10
N SER A 34 12.08 15.05 -13.05
CA SER A 34 12.75 14.35 -14.14
C SER A 34 14.12 13.87 -13.64
N LEU A 35 14.47 12.61 -13.89
CA LEU A 35 15.78 12.09 -13.49
C LEU A 35 16.95 12.79 -14.21
N ASP A 36 16.70 13.37 -15.38
CA ASP A 36 17.71 14.12 -16.15
C ASP A 36 17.96 15.52 -15.57
N ASN A 37 17.01 16.07 -14.81
CA ASN A 37 17.13 17.39 -14.20
C ASN A 37 16.43 17.45 -12.84
N LEU A 38 17.20 17.17 -11.78
CA LEU A 38 16.75 17.23 -10.39
C LEU A 38 16.84 18.65 -9.78
N GLY A 39 17.26 19.67 -10.55
CA GLY A 39 17.43 21.03 -10.04
C GLY A 39 16.12 21.73 -9.67
N ALA A 40 15.00 21.32 -10.27
CA ALA A 40 13.67 21.80 -9.94
C ALA A 40 12.60 20.73 -10.22
N PRO A 41 11.51 20.69 -9.44
CA PRO A 41 10.41 19.78 -9.73
C PRO A 41 9.71 20.21 -11.02
N ARG A 42 9.41 19.22 -11.88
CA ARG A 42 8.67 19.41 -13.14
C ARG A 42 7.21 19.76 -12.89
N GLU A 43 6.63 19.15 -11.86
CA GLU A 43 5.23 19.33 -11.49
C GLU A 43 5.09 19.29 -9.97
N ARG A 44 4.17 20.11 -9.46
CA ARG A 44 3.80 20.16 -8.04
C ARG A 44 2.27 20.14 -7.94
N ILE A 45 1.75 19.15 -7.22
CA ILE A 45 0.32 18.96 -7.00
C ILE A 45 0.08 18.78 -5.50
N ARG A 46 -1.07 19.20 -4.99
CA ARG A 46 -1.53 18.82 -3.65
C ARG A 46 -2.53 17.68 -3.77
N VAL A 47 -2.25 16.60 -3.05
CA VAL A 47 -3.05 15.37 -3.10
C VAL A 47 -4.43 15.64 -2.52
N CYS A 48 -5.47 15.13 -3.19
CA CYS A 48 -6.89 15.24 -2.83
C CYS A 48 -7.45 16.68 -2.78
N GLU A 49 -6.70 17.69 -3.22
CA GLU A 49 -7.18 19.08 -3.28
C GLU A 49 -7.94 19.33 -4.59
N THR A 50 -9.25 19.58 -4.50
CA THR A 50 -10.06 19.99 -5.65
C THR A 50 -10.14 21.52 -5.78
N PRO A 51 -10.37 22.09 -6.98
CA PRO A 51 -10.46 23.55 -7.17
C PRO A 51 -11.60 24.22 -6.37
N SER A 52 -12.59 23.44 -5.95
CA SER A 52 -13.75 23.87 -5.17
C SER A 52 -13.54 23.82 -3.66
N THR A 53 -12.42 23.27 -3.18
CA THR A 53 -12.10 23.22 -1.75
C THR A 53 -11.45 24.55 -1.34
N PRO A 54 -11.95 25.25 -0.29
CA PRO A 54 -11.27 26.41 0.24
C PRO A 54 -9.84 26.03 0.64
N THR A 55 -8.88 26.84 0.25
CA THR A 55 -7.44 26.63 0.51
C THR A 55 -7.23 26.45 2.02
N GLY A 56 -6.64 25.33 2.43
CA GLY A 56 -6.35 25.03 3.85
C GLY A 56 -7.49 24.41 4.65
N MET A 57 -8.60 23.98 4.01
CA MET A 57 -9.67 23.24 4.70
C MET A 57 -9.41 21.72 4.80
N PHE A 58 -8.39 21.21 4.11
CA PHE A 58 -8.05 19.80 4.07
C PHE A 58 -6.53 19.62 4.17
N ASP A 59 -6.02 19.56 5.40
CA ASP A 59 -4.63 19.22 5.65
C ASP A 59 -4.52 17.69 5.65
N LEU A 60 -3.96 17.16 4.56
CA LEU A 60 -3.59 15.76 4.46
C LEU A 60 -2.16 15.62 4.99
N PHE A 61 -1.97 14.75 5.98
CA PHE A 61 -0.66 14.40 6.53
C PHE A 61 -0.28 12.99 6.07
N PRO A 62 0.29 12.84 4.87
CA PRO A 62 0.57 11.53 4.32
C PRO A 62 1.87 10.95 4.88
N THR A 63 1.86 9.65 5.13
CA THR A 63 2.99 8.90 5.72
C THR A 63 3.60 7.93 4.72
N CYS A 64 2.78 7.38 3.83
CA CYS A 64 3.21 6.42 2.83
C CYS A 64 2.35 6.55 1.56
N MET A 65 2.91 6.10 0.43
CA MET A 65 2.25 6.14 -0.87
C MET A 65 2.75 4.98 -1.72
N ASP A 66 1.87 4.49 -2.59
CA ASP A 66 2.24 3.56 -3.65
C ASP A 66 1.35 3.75 -4.91
N PHE A 67 1.86 3.36 -6.08
CA PHE A 67 1.16 3.43 -7.37
C PHE A 67 0.64 2.07 -7.79
N PHE A 68 -0.57 2.02 -8.35
CA PHE A 68 -1.13 0.75 -8.82
C PHE A 68 -0.30 0.16 -9.98
N ALA A 69 -0.23 -1.17 -10.02
CA ALA A 69 0.53 -1.89 -11.04
C ALA A 69 0.12 -1.49 -12.47
N GLY A 70 1.12 -1.13 -13.28
CA GLY A 70 0.92 -0.69 -14.67
C GLY A 70 0.33 0.71 -14.82
N ASP A 71 0.14 1.45 -13.72
CA ASP A 71 -0.44 2.79 -13.71
C ASP A 71 0.54 3.83 -13.16
N GLN A 72 0.67 4.96 -13.86
CA GLN A 72 1.53 6.09 -13.45
C GLN A 72 0.72 7.27 -12.92
N ASN A 73 -0.60 7.15 -12.93
CA ASN A 73 -1.54 8.20 -12.63
C ASN A 73 -2.32 7.93 -11.35
N ASN A 74 -2.85 6.71 -11.20
CA ASN A 74 -3.58 6.30 -10.02
C ASN A 74 -2.63 5.87 -8.91
N PHE A 75 -2.81 6.44 -7.72
CA PHE A 75 -2.01 6.10 -6.55
C PHE A 75 -2.88 6.07 -5.30
N VAL A 76 -2.33 5.48 -4.25
CA VAL A 76 -2.95 5.36 -2.93
C VAL A 76 -2.01 5.95 -1.89
N VAL A 77 -2.59 6.61 -0.88
CA VAL A 77 -1.86 7.36 0.15
C VAL A 77 -2.43 7.05 1.53
N GLY A 78 -1.55 6.71 2.46
CA GLY A 78 -1.85 6.50 3.86
C GLY A 78 -1.57 7.76 4.65
N THR A 79 -2.32 7.96 5.73
CA THR A 79 -2.22 9.18 6.55
C THR A 79 -1.89 8.88 8.01
N GLU A 80 -1.43 9.91 8.72
CA GLU A 80 -1.17 9.87 10.15
C GLU A 80 -2.42 9.56 11.00
N VAL A 81 -3.61 9.84 10.47
CA VAL A 81 -4.89 9.64 11.17
C VAL A 81 -5.51 8.27 10.90
N GLY A 82 -4.88 7.41 10.09
CA GLY A 82 -5.39 6.06 9.77
C GLY A 82 -6.35 5.99 8.58
N HIS A 83 -6.68 7.13 7.96
CA HIS A 83 -7.42 7.13 6.70
C HIS A 83 -6.49 6.87 5.52
N ILE A 84 -7.02 6.17 4.53
CA ILE A 84 -6.35 5.95 3.25
C ILE A 84 -7.15 6.65 2.15
N TYR A 85 -6.46 7.28 1.22
CA TYR A 85 -7.04 7.99 0.09
C TYR A 85 -6.49 7.46 -1.22
N THR A 86 -7.31 7.47 -2.26
CA THR A 86 -6.89 7.20 -3.64
C THR A 86 -7.09 8.46 -4.47
N ASP A 87 -6.12 8.79 -5.30
CA ASP A 87 -6.17 9.99 -6.14
C ASP A 87 -5.42 9.77 -7.47
N GLN A 88 -5.63 10.71 -8.39
CA GLN A 88 -5.05 10.72 -9.73
C GLN A 88 -4.15 11.94 -9.93
N ARG A 89 -2.91 11.71 -10.35
CA ARG A 89 -1.92 12.76 -10.59
C ARG A 89 -2.37 13.77 -11.64
N HIS A 90 -2.84 13.26 -12.77
CA HIS A 90 -3.38 13.99 -13.91
C HIS A 90 -4.89 13.75 -13.95
N SER A 91 -5.61 14.27 -12.96
CA SER A 91 -7.07 14.34 -13.04
C SER A 91 -7.43 15.13 -14.30
N SER A 92 -7.99 14.47 -15.32
CA SER A 92 -8.49 15.19 -16.48
C SER A 92 -9.56 16.15 -16.00
N ARG A 93 -9.23 17.45 -15.98
CA ARG A 93 -10.11 18.58 -15.70
C ARG A 93 -11.16 18.77 -16.80
N THR A 94 -11.67 17.70 -17.39
CA THR A 94 -12.61 17.75 -18.50
C THR A 94 -13.96 17.24 -18.04
N VAL A 95 -14.82 18.23 -17.79
CA VAL A 95 -16.28 18.20 -17.76
C VAL A 95 -16.90 17.47 -16.56
N PRO A 96 -17.52 18.21 -15.61
CA PRO A 96 -18.58 17.63 -14.82
C PRO A 96 -19.72 17.33 -15.79
N LEU A 97 -19.85 16.07 -16.20
CA LEU A 97 -21.11 15.59 -16.77
C LEU A 97 -22.16 15.81 -15.68
N GLU A 98 -23.12 16.68 -15.98
CA GLU A 98 -24.20 17.09 -15.09
C GLU A 98 -24.77 15.89 -14.32
N GLY A 99 -24.79 16.00 -12.99
CA GLY A 99 -25.41 14.99 -12.11
C GLY A 99 -24.44 14.08 -11.35
N ARG A 100 -23.14 14.02 -11.68
CA ARG A 100 -22.13 13.50 -10.73
C ARG A 100 -21.60 14.67 -9.90
N SER A 101 -22.23 14.93 -8.75
CA SER A 101 -21.66 15.81 -7.73
C SER A 101 -20.17 15.53 -7.57
N ILE A 102 -19.38 16.60 -7.46
CA ILE A 102 -17.96 16.62 -7.09
C ILE A 102 -17.80 15.74 -5.85
N ARG A 103 -17.57 14.44 -6.04
CA ARG A 103 -17.47 13.49 -4.93
C ARG A 103 -16.08 13.66 -4.37
N ARG A 104 -16.01 14.15 -3.14
CA ARG A 104 -14.83 14.04 -2.28
C ARG A 104 -14.29 12.60 -2.42
N PRO A 105 -12.97 12.39 -2.57
CA PRO A 105 -12.44 11.04 -2.48
C PRO A 105 -12.88 10.47 -1.14
N GLN A 106 -13.65 9.38 -1.19
CA GLN A 106 -14.18 8.77 0.02
C GLN A 106 -13.01 8.07 0.74
N PRO A 107 -12.70 8.44 1.99
CA PRO A 107 -11.59 7.81 2.69
C PRO A 107 -11.93 6.34 2.97
N PHE A 108 -10.97 5.47 2.71
CA PHE A 108 -10.97 4.12 3.27
C PHE A 108 -10.66 4.28 4.76
N SER A 109 -11.72 4.17 5.56
CA SER A 109 -11.66 4.39 7.01
C SER A 109 -11.69 3.02 7.68
N GLY A 110 -10.68 2.71 8.46
CA GLY A 110 -10.64 1.45 9.19
C GLY A 110 -9.52 1.38 10.20
N HIS A 111 -8.31 1.81 9.83
CA HIS A 111 -7.22 1.85 10.81
C HIS A 111 -7.54 2.84 11.92
N SER A 112 -7.21 2.45 13.15
CA SER A 112 -7.47 3.28 14.34
C SER A 112 -6.35 4.28 14.59
N THR A 113 -5.21 4.11 13.93
CA THR A 113 -4.00 4.94 14.09
C THR A 113 -3.28 5.08 12.74
N MET A 114 -2.13 5.77 12.75
CA MET A 114 -1.27 6.01 11.60
C MET A 114 -1.05 4.79 10.71
N VAL A 115 -1.20 5.01 9.40
CA VAL A 115 -0.79 4.02 8.38
C VAL A 115 0.72 4.14 8.19
N SER A 116 1.47 3.07 8.42
CA SER A 116 2.94 3.06 8.33
C SER A 116 3.44 2.66 6.94
N GLY A 117 2.67 1.85 6.22
CA GLY A 117 3.06 1.28 4.94
C GLY A 117 1.86 0.96 4.08
N ILE A 118 2.04 1.08 2.77
CA ILE A 118 1.06 0.68 1.76
C ILE A 118 1.80 -0.08 0.67
N ALA A 119 1.17 -1.16 0.19
CA ALA A 119 1.65 -1.93 -0.95
C ALA A 119 0.47 -2.29 -1.86
N THR A 120 0.47 -1.77 -3.08
CA THR A 120 -0.47 -2.15 -4.13
C THR A 120 -0.08 -3.48 -4.74
N HIS A 121 -1.07 -4.22 -5.24
CA HIS A 121 -0.81 -5.54 -5.79
C HIS A 121 -0.08 -5.46 -7.15
N PRO A 122 1.08 -6.13 -7.32
CA PRO A 122 1.90 -6.04 -8.54
C PRO A 122 1.26 -6.70 -9.77
N SER A 123 0.16 -7.45 -9.58
CA SER A 123 -0.59 -8.17 -10.63
C SER A 123 0.27 -8.94 -11.63
N PRO A 124 1.15 -9.86 -11.18
CA PRO A 124 2.06 -10.59 -12.07
C PRO A 124 1.38 -11.64 -12.96
N SER A 125 0.14 -12.00 -12.66
CA SER A 125 -0.60 -13.06 -13.32
C SER A 125 -1.56 -12.53 -14.39
N ALA A 126 -2.07 -13.42 -15.26
CA ALA A 126 -3.06 -13.07 -16.28
C ALA A 126 -4.38 -12.49 -15.69
N ILE A 127 -4.70 -12.84 -14.44
CA ILE A 127 -5.82 -12.26 -13.70
C ILE A 127 -5.34 -10.98 -13.02
N SER A 128 -6.01 -9.87 -13.30
CA SER A 128 -5.66 -8.57 -12.73
C SER A 128 -6.20 -8.41 -11.31
N PHE A 129 -5.29 -8.13 -10.38
CA PHE A 129 -5.58 -7.82 -8.98
C PHE A 129 -5.22 -6.38 -8.63
N SER A 130 -5.04 -5.50 -9.62
CA SER A 130 -4.63 -4.09 -9.41
C SER A 130 -5.62 -3.27 -8.58
N HIS A 131 -6.81 -3.81 -8.32
CA HIS A 131 -7.81 -3.21 -7.48
C HIS A 131 -7.61 -3.48 -5.98
N ILE A 132 -6.70 -4.37 -5.59
CA ILE A 132 -6.41 -4.65 -4.17
C ILE A 132 -5.09 -4.03 -3.74
N PHE A 133 -5.01 -3.68 -2.46
CA PHE A 133 -3.80 -3.17 -1.83
C PHE A 133 -3.78 -3.56 -0.36
N LEU A 134 -2.59 -3.56 0.23
CA LEU A 134 -2.35 -3.79 1.64
C LEU A 134 -1.99 -2.47 2.31
N SER A 135 -2.34 -2.36 3.59
CA SER A 135 -1.83 -1.31 4.46
C SER A 135 -1.40 -1.90 5.80
N SER A 136 -0.27 -1.42 6.32
CA SER A 136 0.18 -1.68 7.69
C SER A 136 -0.04 -0.44 8.55
N SER A 137 -0.27 -0.62 9.84
CA SER A 137 -0.54 0.47 10.76
C SER A 137 0.09 0.24 12.14
N LEU A 138 0.24 1.35 12.87
CA LEU A 138 0.60 1.34 14.28
C LEU A 138 -0.54 0.84 15.18
N ASP A 139 -1.71 0.50 14.61
CA ASP A 139 -2.82 -0.16 15.33
C ASP A 139 -2.64 -1.69 15.44
N TRP A 140 -1.44 -2.18 15.13
CA TRP A 140 -1.03 -3.58 15.19
C TRP A 140 -1.74 -4.46 14.15
N THR A 141 -2.32 -3.85 13.11
CA THR A 141 -2.98 -4.61 12.05
C THR A 141 -2.35 -4.36 10.69
N VAL A 142 -2.43 -5.40 9.86
CA VAL A 142 -2.35 -5.26 8.40
C VAL A 142 -3.76 -5.42 7.87
N ARG A 143 -4.14 -4.65 6.86
CA ARG A 143 -5.47 -4.75 6.24
C ARG A 143 -5.36 -4.93 4.75
N LEU A 144 -6.22 -5.82 4.23
CA LEU A 144 -6.42 -6.02 2.81
C LEU A 144 -7.62 -5.18 2.36
N TRP A 145 -7.42 -4.38 1.34
CA TRP A 145 -8.44 -3.48 0.81
C TRP A 145 -8.72 -3.78 -0.65
N SER A 146 -9.91 -3.36 -1.08
CA SER A 146 -10.30 -3.28 -2.48
C SER A 146 -10.69 -1.84 -2.77
N VAL A 147 -10.14 -1.23 -3.82
CA VAL A 147 -10.53 0.14 -4.23
C VAL A 147 -12.02 0.25 -4.61
N ARG A 148 -12.70 -0.90 -4.76
CA ARG A 148 -14.13 -0.98 -5.08
C ARG A 148 -15.02 -0.94 -3.84
N ASP A 149 -14.44 -1.12 -2.66
CA ASP A 149 -15.14 -1.34 -1.40
C ASP A 149 -14.59 -0.38 -0.33
N ASN A 150 -15.46 0.31 0.41
CA ASN A 150 -15.01 1.31 1.40
C ASN A 150 -14.57 0.72 2.74
N THR A 151 -14.71 -0.59 2.91
CA THR A 151 -14.34 -1.35 4.11
C THR A 151 -13.24 -2.35 3.77
N PRO A 152 -12.37 -2.72 4.74
CA PRO A 152 -11.35 -3.72 4.49
C PRO A 152 -12.01 -5.06 4.13
N LEU A 153 -11.41 -5.78 3.17
CA LEU A 153 -11.80 -7.15 2.82
C LEU A 153 -11.45 -8.12 3.96
N HIS A 154 -10.31 -7.88 4.60
CA HIS A 154 -9.81 -8.67 5.72
C HIS A 154 -8.85 -7.85 6.58
N THR A 155 -8.74 -8.20 7.87
CA THR A 155 -7.83 -7.59 8.84
C THR A 155 -6.98 -8.69 9.45
N PHE A 156 -5.66 -8.59 9.32
CA PHE A 156 -4.68 -9.48 9.94
C PHE A 156 -4.24 -8.85 11.26
N ASP A 157 -4.59 -9.49 12.37
CA ASP A 157 -4.42 -9.00 13.74
C ASP A 157 -3.58 -9.93 14.64
N ASP A 158 -2.72 -10.77 14.04
CA ASP A 158 -1.79 -11.66 14.77
C ASP A 158 -0.57 -10.93 15.38
N TYR A 159 -0.43 -9.62 15.16
CA TYR A 159 0.72 -8.86 15.63
C TYR A 159 0.55 -8.40 17.08
N SER A 160 1.66 -8.45 17.83
CA SER A 160 1.70 -7.98 19.21
C SER A 160 2.27 -6.57 19.37
N GLU A 161 2.67 -5.92 18.27
CA GLU A 161 3.27 -4.58 18.24
C GLU A 161 2.96 -3.86 16.92
N CYS A 162 3.38 -2.60 16.82
CA CYS A 162 3.27 -1.79 15.61
C CYS A 162 3.82 -2.50 14.38
N VAL A 163 3.04 -2.55 13.31
CA VAL A 163 3.48 -3.04 12.01
C VAL A 163 4.00 -1.84 11.22
N TYR A 164 5.24 -1.89 10.75
CA TYR A 164 5.90 -0.75 10.11
C TYR A 164 6.02 -0.88 8.60
N GLY A 165 6.06 -2.11 8.09
CA GLY A 165 6.24 -2.38 6.67
C GLY A 165 5.35 -3.51 6.20
N VAL A 166 4.88 -3.38 4.97
CA VAL A 166 4.19 -4.41 4.21
C VAL A 166 4.62 -4.33 2.76
N ASP A 167 4.75 -5.47 2.10
CA ASP A 167 5.10 -5.53 0.68
C ASP A 167 4.59 -6.82 0.03
N TRP A 168 4.06 -6.71 -1.19
CA TRP A 168 3.63 -7.86 -1.97
C TRP A 168 4.80 -8.54 -2.65
N SER A 169 4.74 -9.87 -2.79
CA SER A 169 5.67 -10.57 -3.66
C SER A 169 5.39 -10.17 -5.12
N PRO A 170 6.44 -9.86 -5.91
CA PRO A 170 6.28 -9.47 -7.30
C PRO A 170 5.98 -10.64 -8.24
N LEU A 171 6.12 -11.90 -7.80
CA LEU A 171 5.86 -13.09 -8.63
C LEU A 171 4.63 -13.87 -8.18
N HIS A 172 4.57 -14.24 -6.90
CA HIS A 172 3.46 -15.01 -6.35
C HIS A 172 2.25 -14.11 -6.06
N PRO A 173 1.07 -14.35 -6.66
CA PRO A 173 -0.06 -13.43 -6.58
C PRO A 173 -0.68 -13.36 -5.19
N ALA A 174 -0.60 -14.41 -4.37
CA ALA A 174 -1.23 -14.45 -3.05
C ALA A 174 -0.25 -14.21 -1.88
N LEU A 175 1.03 -13.93 -2.16
CA LEU A 175 2.07 -13.87 -1.14
C LEU A 175 2.41 -12.41 -0.80
N PHE A 176 2.47 -12.09 0.49
CA PHE A 176 3.00 -10.81 0.96
C PHE A 176 3.84 -11.01 2.22
N ALA A 177 4.66 -10.00 2.53
CA ALA A 177 5.45 -9.96 3.75
C ALA A 177 5.09 -8.72 4.56
N ALA A 178 5.19 -8.83 5.88
CA ALA A 178 4.99 -7.75 6.81
C ALA A 178 5.99 -7.84 7.97
N VAL A 179 6.31 -6.69 8.55
CA VAL A 179 7.30 -6.60 9.62
C VAL A 179 6.83 -5.73 10.77
N ASP A 180 7.18 -6.15 11.99
CA ASP A 180 6.72 -5.52 13.23
C ASP A 180 7.86 -4.99 14.11
N GLY A 181 7.46 -4.27 15.17
CA GLY A 181 8.37 -3.74 16.19
C GLY A 181 9.05 -4.78 17.07
N THR A 182 8.68 -6.07 17.01
CA THR A 182 9.32 -7.13 17.82
C THR A 182 10.46 -7.85 17.11
N GLY A 183 10.77 -7.44 15.88
CA GLY A 183 11.79 -8.05 15.04
C GLY A 183 11.28 -9.22 14.19
N ARG A 184 9.95 -9.35 14.02
CA ARG A 184 9.35 -10.41 13.20
C ARG A 184 9.24 -10.00 11.74
N ILE A 185 9.47 -10.97 10.87
CA ILE A 185 9.18 -10.94 9.44
C ILE A 185 8.21 -12.07 9.18
N ASP A 186 6.96 -11.70 8.91
CA ASP A 186 5.88 -12.63 8.64
C ASP A 186 5.58 -12.67 7.15
N VAL A 187 5.52 -13.87 6.60
CA VAL A 187 5.15 -14.14 5.21
C VAL A 187 3.80 -14.84 5.21
N TRP A 188 2.86 -14.24 4.49
CA TRP A 188 1.46 -14.62 4.45
C TRP A 188 1.09 -15.10 3.07
N ASN A 189 0.38 -16.23 3.00
CA ASN A 189 -0.16 -16.77 1.76
C ASN A 189 -1.70 -16.81 1.81
N LEU A 190 -2.34 -15.90 1.10
CA LEU A 190 -3.80 -15.74 1.13
C LEU A 190 -4.59 -16.96 0.64
N ILE A 191 -3.97 -17.89 -0.09
CA ILE A 191 -4.63 -19.10 -0.60
C ILE A 191 -4.48 -20.32 0.30
N ASP A 192 -3.61 -20.25 1.32
CA ASP A 192 -3.35 -21.35 2.26
C ASP A 192 -4.10 -21.12 3.57
N ASP A 193 -3.68 -20.11 4.33
CA ASP A 193 -4.32 -19.68 5.56
C ASP A 193 -4.25 -18.15 5.67
N ILE A 194 -5.38 -17.53 5.99
CA ILE A 194 -5.50 -16.08 6.18
C ILE A 194 -5.41 -15.68 7.65
N GLU A 195 -5.57 -16.61 8.58
CA GLU A 195 -5.56 -16.36 10.02
C GLU A 195 -4.15 -16.48 10.62
N VAL A 196 -3.28 -17.28 9.99
CA VAL A 196 -1.92 -17.55 10.49
C VAL A 196 -0.88 -17.31 9.39
N PRO A 197 0.27 -16.69 9.69
CA PRO A 197 1.34 -16.54 8.71
C PRO A 197 1.93 -17.89 8.32
N THR A 198 2.13 -18.10 7.02
CA THR A 198 2.71 -19.33 6.46
C THR A 198 4.16 -19.54 6.88
N ALA A 199 4.92 -18.46 7.00
CA ALA A 199 6.27 -18.50 7.55
C ALA A 199 6.51 -17.28 8.43
N ARG A 200 7.20 -17.52 9.55
CA ARG A 200 7.59 -16.48 10.51
C ARG A 200 9.08 -16.60 10.79
N CYS A 201 9.81 -15.54 10.49
CA CYS A 201 11.21 -15.40 10.86
C CYS A 201 11.33 -14.35 11.95
N ARG A 202 12.12 -14.62 12.99
CA ARG A 202 12.47 -13.62 13.99
C ARG A 202 13.97 -13.40 13.92
N THR A 203 14.38 -12.15 13.82
CA THR A 203 15.80 -11.80 13.88
C THR A 203 16.36 -12.11 15.27
N GLN A 204 17.67 -12.35 15.36
CA GLN A 204 18.32 -12.76 16.63
C GLN A 204 18.26 -11.66 17.70
N PHE A 205 18.10 -10.41 17.27
CA PHE A 205 17.98 -9.25 18.14
C PHE A 205 16.51 -8.83 18.20
N THR A 206 16.07 -8.30 19.34
CA THR A 206 14.69 -7.81 19.53
C THR A 206 14.51 -6.40 18.95
N SER A 207 15.22 -6.11 17.87
CA SER A 207 15.30 -4.81 17.21
C SER A 207 14.07 -4.61 16.32
N ALA A 208 13.51 -3.39 16.31
CA ALA A 208 12.29 -3.11 15.58
C ALA A 208 12.56 -3.07 14.07
N MET A 209 11.76 -3.79 13.28
CA MET A 209 11.88 -3.74 11.82
C MET A 209 11.06 -2.56 11.27
N ASN A 210 11.70 -1.69 10.49
CA ASN A 210 11.09 -0.45 10.01
C ASN A 210 10.56 -0.52 8.58
N LYS A 211 11.12 -1.42 7.75
CA LYS A 211 10.74 -1.55 6.34
C LYS A 211 10.99 -2.97 5.87
N VAL A 212 10.17 -3.44 4.94
CA VAL A 212 10.36 -4.69 4.21
C VAL A 212 10.16 -4.45 2.72
N LYS A 213 10.99 -5.09 1.90
CA LYS A 213 10.85 -5.13 0.44
C LYS A 213 11.22 -6.48 -0.14
N TRP A 214 10.42 -6.94 -1.10
CA TRP A 214 10.73 -8.09 -1.93
C TRP A 214 11.76 -7.73 -3.00
N ASP A 215 12.60 -8.72 -3.32
CA ASP A 215 13.42 -8.66 -4.52
C ASP A 215 12.58 -8.92 -5.77
N THR A 216 13.08 -8.52 -6.95
CA THR A 216 12.35 -8.67 -8.21
C THR A 216 12.14 -10.13 -8.62
N THR A 217 12.92 -11.07 -8.08
CA THR A 217 12.77 -12.51 -8.33
C THR A 217 11.79 -13.19 -7.39
N GLY A 218 11.27 -12.49 -6.37
CA GLY A 218 10.36 -13.04 -5.36
C GLY A 218 10.99 -14.10 -4.45
N SER A 219 12.30 -14.28 -4.47
CA SER A 219 13.03 -15.31 -3.70
C SER A 219 13.68 -14.76 -2.44
N PHE A 220 13.84 -13.44 -2.33
CA PHE A 220 14.48 -12.79 -1.21
C PHE A 220 13.65 -11.63 -0.66
N LEU A 221 13.75 -11.45 0.64
CA LEU A 221 13.19 -10.34 1.39
C LEU A 221 14.31 -9.54 2.04
N ALA A 222 14.27 -8.23 1.92
CA ALA A 222 15.13 -7.32 2.66
C ALA A 222 14.32 -6.59 3.72
N ALA A 223 14.74 -6.69 4.98
CA ALA A 223 14.14 -5.98 6.11
C ALA A 223 15.20 -5.11 6.80
N GLY A 224 14.88 -3.84 7.06
CA GLY A 224 15.77 -2.93 7.79
C GLY A 224 15.33 -2.78 9.24
N ASP A 225 16.29 -2.84 10.17
CA ASP A 225 16.03 -2.66 11.61
C ASP A 225 16.32 -1.22 12.10
N ASP A 226 16.09 -0.95 13.38
CA ASP A 226 16.36 0.32 14.05
C ASP A 226 17.83 0.47 14.52
N GLU A 227 18.62 -0.60 14.44
CA GLU A 227 20.07 -0.60 14.69
C GLU A 227 20.89 -0.27 13.43
N GLY A 228 20.25 -0.17 12.27
CA GLY A 228 20.87 0.17 11.00
C GLY A 228 21.35 -1.05 10.20
N HIS A 229 21.00 -2.26 10.60
CA HIS A 229 21.27 -3.47 9.81
C HIS A 229 20.16 -3.73 8.78
N VAL A 230 20.54 -4.39 7.70
CA VAL A 230 19.62 -4.92 6.69
C VAL A 230 19.71 -6.44 6.71
N HIS A 231 18.61 -7.07 7.09
CA HIS A 231 18.44 -8.52 7.12
C HIS A 231 17.93 -8.98 5.75
N VAL A 232 18.67 -9.88 5.11
CA VAL A 232 18.26 -10.50 3.84
C VAL A 232 17.86 -11.94 4.11
N CYS A 233 16.58 -12.25 3.91
CA CYS A 233 16.00 -13.55 4.17
C CYS A 233 15.66 -14.24 2.84
N ALA A 234 16.11 -15.48 2.67
CA ALA A 234 15.68 -16.32 1.56
C ALA A 234 14.29 -16.90 1.87
N VAL A 235 13.39 -16.82 0.90
CA VAL A 235 12.07 -17.45 0.95
C VAL A 235 12.19 -18.82 0.31
N ALA A 236 11.60 -19.84 0.94
CA ALA A 236 11.67 -21.20 0.45
C ALA A 236 11.09 -21.27 -0.98
N GLU A 237 11.82 -21.92 -1.89
CA GLU A 237 11.46 -22.01 -3.31
C GLU A 237 10.01 -22.44 -3.56
N PRO A 238 9.45 -23.45 -2.85
CA PRO A 238 8.05 -23.86 -3.05
C PRO A 238 7.02 -22.79 -2.69
N LEU A 239 7.38 -21.86 -1.80
CA LEU A 239 6.51 -20.75 -1.38
C LEU A 239 6.67 -19.54 -2.31
N ALA A 240 7.89 -19.30 -2.80
CA ALA A 240 8.20 -18.20 -3.71
C ALA A 240 7.65 -18.43 -5.13
N SER A 241 7.63 -19.68 -5.60
CA SER A 241 7.17 -20.02 -6.95
C SER A 241 5.64 -20.16 -7.01
N PRO A 242 4.93 -19.35 -7.82
CA PRO A 242 3.49 -19.52 -8.00
C PRO A 242 3.15 -20.76 -8.81
N GLY A 243 2.14 -21.50 -8.38
CA GLY A 243 1.45 -22.51 -9.17
C GLY A 243 0.52 -21.90 -10.23
N PRO A 244 0.17 -22.65 -11.29
CA PRO A 244 -0.64 -22.15 -12.40
C PRO A 244 -2.08 -21.77 -11.98
N GLU A 245 -2.61 -22.40 -10.93
CA GLU A 245 -3.97 -22.17 -10.44
C GLU A 245 -4.04 -21.15 -9.30
N ASP A 246 -2.90 -20.68 -8.77
CA ASP A 246 -2.88 -19.85 -7.55
C ASP A 246 -3.57 -18.50 -7.75
N ALA A 247 -3.47 -17.92 -8.95
CA ALA A 247 -4.23 -16.74 -9.30
C ALA A 247 -5.75 -17.00 -9.28
N ALA A 248 -6.21 -18.13 -9.81
CA ALA A 248 -7.63 -18.49 -9.81
C ALA A 248 -8.13 -18.77 -8.39
N ARG A 249 -7.32 -19.44 -7.57
CA ARG A 249 -7.60 -19.69 -6.15
C ARG A 249 -7.68 -18.39 -5.37
N LEU A 250 -6.75 -17.46 -5.58
CA LEU A 250 -6.79 -16.14 -4.95
C LEU A 250 -8.07 -15.39 -5.30
N ALA A 251 -8.47 -15.39 -6.57
CA ALA A 251 -9.71 -14.76 -6.99
C ALA A 251 -10.93 -15.35 -6.26
N HIS A 252 -10.94 -16.66 -6.03
CA HIS A 252 -11.98 -17.33 -5.25
C HIS A 252 -11.97 -16.91 -3.77
N VAL A 253 -10.80 -16.87 -3.13
CA VAL A 253 -10.65 -16.40 -1.74
C VAL A 253 -11.13 -14.96 -1.58
N LEU A 254 -10.72 -14.06 -2.48
CA LEU A 254 -11.15 -12.65 -2.45
C LEU A 254 -12.67 -12.50 -2.59
N ALA A 255 -13.30 -13.33 -3.43
CA ALA A 255 -14.76 -13.36 -3.55
C ALA A 255 -15.43 -13.83 -2.25
N GLY A 256 -14.85 -14.84 -1.58
CA GLY A 256 -15.30 -15.31 -0.27
C GLY A 256 -15.19 -14.23 0.82
N LEU A 257 -14.02 -13.59 0.92
CA LEU A 257 -13.79 -12.48 1.87
C LEU A 257 -14.77 -11.32 1.66
N LYS A 258 -15.06 -10.99 0.41
CA LYS A 258 -16.06 -9.97 0.08
C LYS A 258 -17.47 -10.36 0.53
N ALA A 259 -17.86 -11.62 0.38
CA ALA A 259 -19.16 -12.09 0.85
C ALA A 259 -19.25 -11.96 2.38
N THR A 260 -18.21 -12.37 3.12
CA THR A 260 -18.15 -12.28 4.59
C THR A 260 -18.15 -10.84 5.09
N SER A 261 -17.41 -9.93 4.45
CA SER A 261 -17.42 -8.52 4.85
C SER A 261 -18.77 -7.84 4.58
N SER A 262 -19.44 -8.22 3.48
CA SER A 262 -20.78 -7.70 3.18
C SER A 262 -21.86 -8.20 4.15
N SER A 263 -21.76 -9.45 4.63
CA SER A 263 -22.71 -10.00 5.61
C SER A 263 -22.48 -9.42 7.01
N ALA A 264 -21.24 -9.23 7.43
CA ALA A 264 -20.90 -8.58 8.70
C ALA A 264 -21.42 -7.14 8.78
N ASN A 265 -21.48 -6.42 7.65
CA ASN A 265 -22.04 -5.07 7.60
C ASN A 265 -23.59 -5.04 7.68
N GLN A 266 -24.29 -6.14 7.42
CA GLN A 266 -25.75 -6.20 7.51
C GLN A 266 -26.27 -6.54 8.92
N THR A 267 -25.43 -7.12 9.79
CA THR A 267 -25.83 -7.51 11.15
C THR A 267 -25.70 -6.39 12.18
N VAL A 268 -25.17 -5.22 11.80
CA VAL A 268 -24.96 -4.07 12.69
C VAL A 268 -26.06 -3.01 12.48
N PHE A 269 -27.34 -3.39 12.62
CA PHE A 269 -28.44 -2.44 12.86
C PHE A 269 -29.60 -3.13 13.60
N PRO A 270 -30.02 -2.59 14.74
CA PRO A 270 -31.44 -2.33 15.01
C PRO A 270 -31.75 -0.82 14.98
#